data_AF-D2H8Q4-F1
#
_entry.id   AF-D2H8Q4-F1
#
_cell.length_a   1.000
_cell.length_b   1.000
_cell.length_c   1.000
_cell.angle_alpha   90.00
_cell.angle_beta   90.00
_cell.angle_gamma   90.00
#
_symmetry.space_group_name_H-M   'P 1'
#
loop_
_entity.id
_entity.type
_entity.pdbx_description
1 polymer ?
#
loop_
_entity_poly.entity_id
_entity_poly.type
_entity_poly.pdbx_seq_one_letter_code
_entity_poly.pdbx_strand_id
1 'polypeptide(L)'
;FNIPFTSMDRSSEQVIKKETVALNDTLDHVDLTDMFGTFHPKTAENTFFSSTHGTFSKRDHILGYKASLKKFKKIYLIPCIFSDHNAMKLEISHKKKSGKNTNTWRLHNVLLNN
;
A
#
# COMPACT_ATOMS: atom_id res chain seq x y z
N PHE A 1 1.53 7.77 -1.45
CA PHE A 1 2.39 8.39 -2.48
C PHE A 1 1.47 8.88 -3.58
N ASN A 2 1.45 10.14 -3.99
CA ASN A 2 0.48 10.59 -5.00
C ASN A 2 0.87 10.24 -6.45
N ILE A 3 1.70 9.20 -6.64
CA ILE A 3 2.37 8.90 -7.91
C ILE A 3 2.07 7.44 -8.28
N PRO A 4 1.46 7.18 -9.45
CA PRO A 4 1.29 5.83 -9.97
C PRO A 4 2.65 5.26 -10.36
N PHE A 5 2.90 3.97 -10.07
CA PHE A 5 4.18 3.32 -10.39
C PHE A 5 4.17 2.63 -11.76
N THR A 6 2.99 2.23 -12.22
CA THR A 6 2.79 1.57 -13.52
C THR A 6 1.69 2.25 -14.33
N SER A 7 1.61 1.99 -15.63
CA SER A 7 0.50 2.49 -16.46
C SER A 7 -0.85 1.90 -16.05
N MET A 8 -0.87 0.68 -15.52
CA MET A 8 -2.08 0.00 -15.02
C MET A 8 -2.66 0.67 -13.76
N ASP A 9 -1.88 1.51 -13.08
CA ASP A 9 -2.30 2.23 -11.88
C ASP A 9 -3.22 3.43 -12.20
N ARG A 10 -3.56 3.66 -13.48
CA ARG A 10 -4.54 4.68 -13.88
C ARG A 10 -5.52 4.09 -14.88
N SER A 11 -6.78 4.50 -14.81
CA SER A 11 -7.78 4.11 -15.81
C SER A 11 -7.54 4.72 -17.19
N SER A 12 -6.82 5.85 -17.26
CA SER A 12 -6.37 6.45 -18.52
C SER A 12 -4.96 5.96 -18.84
N GLU A 13 -4.73 5.42 -20.03
CA GLU A 13 -3.42 5.00 -20.55
C GLU A 13 -2.48 6.20 -20.77
N GLN A 14 -2.00 6.78 -19.68
CA GLN A 14 -1.03 7.87 -19.71
C GLN A 14 0.40 7.31 -19.65
N VAL A 15 1.28 7.95 -20.40
CA VAL A 15 2.71 7.66 -20.38
C VAL A 15 3.26 7.91 -18.97
N ILE A 16 3.99 6.93 -18.44
CA ILE A 16 4.70 7.04 -17.16
C ILE A 16 5.72 8.18 -17.27
N LYS A 17 5.70 9.13 -16.33
CA LYS A 17 6.63 10.25 -16.32
C LYS A 17 8.05 9.77 -15.99
N LYS A 18 9.07 10.48 -16.48
CA LYS A 18 10.49 10.19 -16.18
C LYS A 18 10.78 10.15 -14.67
N GLU A 19 10.11 11.00 -13.89
CA GLU A 19 10.21 11.03 -12.42
C GLU A 19 9.78 9.69 -11.79
N THR A 20 8.71 9.07 -12.31
CA THR A 20 8.25 7.75 -11.84
C THR A 20 9.25 6.66 -12.19
N VAL A 21 9.89 6.73 -13.37
CA VAL A 21 10.93 5.77 -13.75
C VAL A 21 12.11 5.87 -12.78
N ALA A 22 12.61 7.09 -12.53
CA ALA A 22 13.69 7.31 -11.57
C ALA A 22 13.33 6.86 -10.13
N LEU A 23 12.07 7.04 -9.73
CA LEU A 23 11.57 6.52 -8.46
C LEU A 23 11.57 4.99 -8.42
N ASN A 24 11.09 4.33 -9.47
CA ASN A 24 11.13 2.87 -9.57
C ASN A 24 12.57 2.33 -9.54
N ASP A 25 13.49 2.99 -10.24
CA ASP A 25 14.92 2.63 -10.22
C ASP A 25 15.51 2.78 -8.81
N THR A 26 15.13 3.84 -8.08
CA THR A 26 15.56 4.07 -6.70
C THR A 26 15.00 2.99 -5.76
N LEU A 27 13.70 2.66 -5.90
CA LEU A 27 13.07 1.59 -5.11
C LEU A 27 13.75 0.24 -5.36
N ASP A 28 14.07 -0.05 -6.63
CA ASP A 28 14.79 -1.26 -7.01
C ASP A 28 16.17 -1.33 -6.38
N HIS A 29 16.90 -0.20 -6.38
CA HIS A 29 18.23 -0.04 -5.78
C HIS A 29 18.24 -0.27 -4.26
N VAL A 30 17.17 0.12 -3.54
CA VAL A 30 17.05 -0.10 -2.09
C VAL A 30 16.29 -1.40 -1.74
N ASP A 31 16.12 -2.31 -2.71
CA ASP A 31 15.43 -3.59 -2.56
C ASP A 31 13.99 -3.49 -2.04
N LEU A 32 13.29 -2.40 -2.38
CA LEU A 32 11.86 -2.24 -2.13
C LEU A 32 11.04 -2.56 -3.37
N THR A 33 9.83 -3.05 -3.15
CA THR A 33 8.88 -3.32 -4.24
C THR A 33 7.45 -3.00 -3.82
N ASP A 34 6.61 -2.65 -4.80
CA ASP A 34 5.16 -2.51 -4.60
C ASP A 34 4.56 -3.89 -4.36
N MET A 35 4.06 -4.09 -3.14
CA MET A 35 3.54 -5.38 -2.72
C MET A 35 2.31 -5.77 -3.53
N PHE A 36 1.43 -4.82 -3.82
CA PHE A 36 0.21 -5.12 -4.55
C PHE A 36 0.48 -5.64 -5.95
N GLY A 37 1.35 -4.95 -6.72
CA GLY A 37 1.77 -5.39 -8.05
C GLY A 37 2.52 -6.73 -8.02
N THR A 38 3.29 -7.00 -6.96
CA THR A 38 3.98 -8.30 -6.82
C THR A 38 3.01 -9.47 -6.63
N PHE A 39 1.94 -9.28 -5.83
CA PHE A 39 0.94 -10.32 -5.58
C PHE A 39 -0.10 -10.45 -6.71
N HIS A 40 -0.35 -9.35 -7.44
CA HIS A 40 -1.40 -9.26 -8.47
C HIS A 40 -0.86 -8.61 -9.77
N PRO A 41 0.11 -9.23 -10.46
CA PRO A 41 0.85 -8.59 -11.56
C PRO A 41 0.00 -8.25 -12.79
N LYS A 42 -1.21 -8.81 -12.90
CA LYS A 42 -2.15 -8.59 -14.02
C LYS A 42 -3.40 -7.84 -13.61
N THR A 43 -3.54 -7.47 -12.34
CA THR A 43 -4.78 -6.88 -11.82
C THR A 43 -4.63 -5.37 -11.73
N ALA A 44 -5.45 -4.66 -12.51
CA ALA A 44 -5.61 -3.22 -12.39
C ALA A 44 -6.69 -2.92 -11.32
N GLU A 45 -6.28 -2.80 -10.05
CA GLU A 45 -7.16 -2.33 -8.98
C GLU A 45 -6.79 -0.91 -8.56
N ASN A 46 -7.82 -0.08 -8.40
CA ASN A 46 -7.67 1.34 -8.08
C ASN A 46 -7.95 1.59 -6.60
N THR A 47 -7.14 2.42 -5.96
CA THR A 47 -7.32 2.79 -4.54
C THR A 47 -7.99 4.15 -4.36
N PHE A 48 -8.14 4.94 -5.42
CA PHE A 48 -8.64 6.31 -5.35
C PHE A 48 -9.58 6.63 -6.50
N PHE A 49 -10.67 7.35 -6.20
CA PHE A 49 -11.58 7.92 -7.18
C PHE A 49 -11.52 9.45 -7.18
N SER A 50 -11.20 10.04 -8.32
CA SER A 50 -11.26 11.48 -8.52
C SER A 50 -12.64 11.87 -9.04
N SER A 51 -13.48 12.47 -8.20
CA SER A 51 -14.80 12.97 -8.62
C SER A 51 -14.72 14.08 -9.66
N THR A 52 -13.75 14.99 -9.52
CA THR A 52 -13.53 16.13 -10.45
C THR A 52 -13.19 15.70 -11.86
N HIS A 53 -12.54 14.55 -12.02
CA HIS A 53 -12.10 14.04 -13.32
C HIS A 53 -12.83 12.77 -13.75
N GLY A 54 -13.69 12.20 -12.89
CA GLY A 54 -14.37 10.93 -13.12
C GLY A 54 -13.42 9.76 -13.37
N THR A 55 -12.22 9.78 -12.79
CA THR A 55 -11.16 8.78 -13.06
C THR A 55 -10.78 8.00 -11.82
N PHE A 56 -10.35 6.76 -12.05
CA PHE A 56 -9.82 5.89 -11.01
C PHE A 56 -8.30 5.82 -11.14
N SER A 57 -7.62 5.80 -10.00
CA SER A 57 -6.18 5.60 -9.93
C SER A 57 -5.80 4.80 -8.69
N LYS A 58 -4.68 4.09 -8.75
CA LYS A 58 -4.01 3.55 -7.59
C LYS A 58 -3.02 4.60 -7.08
N ARG A 59 -3.30 5.12 -5.89
CA ARG A 59 -2.52 6.16 -5.20
C ARG A 59 -1.92 5.64 -3.89
N ASP A 60 -2.50 4.58 -3.35
CA ASP A 60 -2.07 3.99 -2.09
C ASP A 60 -1.21 2.77 -2.41
N HIS A 61 0.01 2.79 -1.87
CA HIS A 61 1.04 1.79 -2.12
C HIS A 61 1.53 1.25 -0.79
N ILE A 62 1.62 -0.08 -0.70
CA ILE A 62 2.36 -0.73 0.38
C ILE A 62 3.68 -1.19 -0.22
N LEU A 63 4.77 -0.60 0.25
CA LEU A 63 6.12 -0.98 -0.11
C LEU A 63 6.66 -2.02 0.88
N GLY A 64 7.30 -3.06 0.35
CA GLY A 64 7.92 -4.10 1.16
C GLY A 64 9.32 -4.43 0.63
N TYR A 65 10.19 -4.85 1.55
CA TYR A 65 11.50 -5.38 1.16
C TYR A 65 11.36 -6.67 0.37
N LYS A 66 12.05 -6.76 -0.78
CA LYS A 66 12.12 -7.96 -1.63
C LYS A 66 12.54 -9.20 -0.84
N ALA A 67 13.52 -9.06 0.05
CA ALA A 67 14.00 -10.13 0.92
C ALA A 67 12.92 -10.67 1.89
N SER A 68 11.92 -9.85 2.22
CA SER A 68 10.83 -10.23 3.12
C SER A 68 9.58 -10.74 2.39
N LEU A 69 9.61 -10.89 1.06
CA LEU A 69 8.45 -11.34 0.27
C LEU A 69 7.80 -12.62 0.84
N LYS A 70 8.62 -13.57 1.29
CA LYS A 70 8.17 -14.85 1.89
C LYS A 70 7.37 -14.70 3.18
N LYS A 71 7.45 -13.55 3.87
CA LYS A 71 6.70 -13.29 5.11
C LYS A 71 5.28 -12.83 4.83
N PHE A 72 4.99 -12.30 3.65
CA PHE A 72 3.68 -11.79 3.31
C PHE A 72 2.83 -12.90 2.72
N LYS A 73 1.56 -12.97 3.14
CA LYS A 73 0.64 -14.03 2.72
C LYS A 73 -0.28 -13.57 1.61
N LYS A 74 -0.91 -12.42 1.81
CA LYS A 74 -1.91 -11.89 0.89
C LYS A 74 -2.09 -10.40 1.09
N ILE A 75 -2.48 -9.73 0.02
CA ILE A 75 -2.86 -8.33 0.01
C ILE A 75 -4.26 -8.20 -0.58
N TYR A 76 -5.06 -7.34 0.05
CA TYR A 76 -6.46 -7.12 -0.29
C TYR A 76 -6.73 -5.63 -0.46
N LEU A 77 -7.56 -5.28 -1.42
CA LEU A 77 -8.22 -3.98 -1.50
C LEU A 77 -9.59 -4.08 -0.82
N ILE A 78 -9.91 -3.10 0.02
CA ILE A 78 -11.17 -3.01 0.76
C ILE A 78 -11.86 -1.71 0.33
N PRO A 79 -12.95 -1.81 -0.46
CA PRO A 79 -13.73 -0.63 -0.84
C PRO A 79 -14.22 0.14 0.38
N CYS A 80 -14.16 1.47 0.33
CA CYS A 80 -14.65 2.34 1.40
C CYS A 80 -15.74 3.27 0.86
N ILE A 81 -16.93 3.24 1.46
CA ILE A 81 -18.03 4.17 1.09
C ILE A 81 -17.91 5.54 1.76
N PHE A 82 -17.04 5.65 2.77
CA PHE A 82 -16.88 6.87 3.57
C PHE A 82 -15.73 7.76 3.09
N SER A 83 -14.97 7.31 2.10
CA SER A 83 -13.81 8.03 1.56
C SER A 83 -13.72 7.78 0.05
N ASP A 84 -13.14 8.74 -0.65
CA ASP A 84 -12.64 8.60 -2.02
C ASP A 84 -11.43 7.66 -2.14
N HIS A 85 -10.90 7.17 -1.00
CA HIS A 85 -9.86 6.16 -0.91
C HIS A 85 -10.37 4.79 -0.43
N ASN A 86 -10.01 3.74 -1.17
CA ASN A 86 -10.13 2.35 -0.74
C ASN A 86 -8.97 2.00 0.19
N ALA A 87 -9.26 1.22 1.23
CA ALA A 87 -8.23 0.76 2.16
C ALA A 87 -7.46 -0.44 1.57
N MET A 88 -6.15 -0.52 1.83
CA MET A 88 -5.35 -1.69 1.46
C MET A 88 -4.94 -2.45 2.72
N LYS A 89 -5.15 -3.77 2.73
CA LYS A 89 -4.83 -4.66 3.86
C LYS A 89 -3.78 -5.67 3.44
N LEU A 90 -2.67 -5.71 4.18
CA LEU A 90 -1.60 -6.67 4.02
C LEU A 90 -1.61 -7.68 5.17
N GLU A 91 -1.70 -8.97 4.85
CA GLU A 91 -1.56 -10.05 5.82
C GLU A 91 -0.11 -10.54 5.86
N ILE A 92 0.50 -10.48 7.05
CA ILE A 92 1.88 -10.88 7.29
C ILE A 92 1.90 -12.14 8.15
N SER A 93 2.59 -13.18 7.70
CA SER A 93 2.95 -14.32 8.52
C SER A 93 4.02 -13.91 9.53
N HIS A 94 3.68 -13.97 10.81
CA HIS A 94 4.64 -13.90 11.89
C HIS A 94 4.83 -15.31 12.43
N LYS A 95 6.08 -15.73 12.67
CA LYS A 95 6.31 -16.88 13.56
C LYS A 95 5.78 -16.46 14.94
N LYS A 96 4.91 -17.25 15.57
CA LYS A 96 4.51 -17.02 16.97
C LYS A 96 5.80 -16.88 17.79
N LYS A 97 6.06 -15.70 18.34
CA LYS A 97 7.05 -15.60 19.42
C LYS A 97 6.46 -16.38 20.59
N SER A 98 7.09 -17.48 20.98
CA SER A 98 6.79 -18.19 22.22
C SER A 98 7.27 -17.33 23.39
N GLY A 99 6.52 -16.30 23.73
CA GLY A 99 6.83 -15.40 24.83
C GLY A 99 5.69 -14.41 25.03
N LYS A 100 5.20 -14.29 26.27
CA LYS A 100 4.20 -13.29 26.64
C LYS A 100 4.73 -11.91 26.24
N ASN A 101 4.05 -11.24 25.34
CA ASN A 101 4.29 -9.84 25.02
C ASN A 101 3.75 -8.99 26.18
N THR A 102 4.65 -8.45 27.01
CA THR A 102 4.35 -7.61 28.17
C THR A 102 3.98 -6.16 27.81
N ASN A 103 3.71 -5.86 26.55
CA ASN A 103 3.51 -4.48 26.09
C ASN A 103 2.02 -4.16 25.98
N THR A 104 1.34 -4.10 27.12
CA THR A 104 0.04 -3.43 27.24
C THR A 104 0.26 -1.93 27.26
N TRP A 105 0.15 -1.28 26.10
CA TRP A 105 -0.02 0.18 26.06
C TRP A 105 -1.32 0.52 26.78
N ARG A 106 -1.21 1.10 27.98
CA ARG A 106 -2.35 1.57 28.77
C ARG A 106 -2.48 3.08 28.55
N LEU A 107 -3.62 3.52 28.01
CA LEU A 107 -3.93 4.93 27.89
C LEU A 107 -3.98 5.55 29.28
N HIS A 108 -3.27 6.67 29.47
CA HIS A 108 -3.24 7.37 30.73
C HIS A 108 -4.42 8.35 30.81
N ASN A 109 -5.40 8.06 31.66
CA ASN A 109 -6.67 8.81 31.73
C ASN A 109 -6.49 10.28 32.12
N VAL A 110 -5.35 10.69 32.68
CA VAL A 110 -5.07 12.10 32.99
C VAL A 110 -5.02 12.97 31.73
N LEU A 111 -4.67 12.39 30.58
CA LEU A 111 -4.66 13.11 29.30
C LEU A 111 -6.07 13.29 28.70
N LEU A 112 -7.09 12.68 29.30
CA LEU A 112 -8.49 12.78 28.86
C LEU A 112 -9.29 13.79 29.69
N ASN A 113 -8.70 14.37 30.74
CA ASN A 113 -9.35 15.40 31.52
C ASN A 113 -9.01 16.78 30.94
N ASN A 114 -10.06 17.49 30.54
CA ASN A 114 -10.08 18.85 30.01
C ASN A 114 -10.04 19.88 31.15
#